data_AF-A0A5C9ETR0-F1
#
_entry.id   AF-A0A5C9ETR0-F1
#
_cell.length_a   1.000
_cell.length_b   1.000
_cell.length_c   1.000
_cell.angle_alpha   90.00
_cell.angle_beta   90.00
_cell.angle_gamma   90.00
#
_symmetry.space_group_name_H-M   'P 1'
#
loop_
_entity.id
_entity.type
_entity.pdbx_description
1 polymer ?
#
loop_
_entity_poly.entity_id
_entity_poly.type
_entity_poly.pdbx_seq_one_letter_code
_entity_poly.pdbx_strand_id
1 'polypeptide(L)'
;MSQQNLDIYRKLQQHLDSMPVGYPETESGVEIKLLKLLFSPQQAEIAIKLGFMAQPLHKIYRKVRKDGISMEELENLLDRMYFDGLINRGVQEENGKEIKYYANAPLAIGFFEYQLNNLNEEFIELIDQYFDEAFMEEYNCSGVPQLRTIPIEQAIEPGGGVTTYDNFRQVIEDFSV
;
A
#
# COMPACT_ATOMS: atom_id res chain seq x y z
N MET A 1 1.17 12.33 -23.40
CA MET A 1 1.01 12.44 -21.93
C MET A 1 1.32 13.88 -21.53
N SER A 2 0.52 14.51 -20.67
CA SER A 2 0.72 15.91 -20.26
C SER A 2 1.83 16.02 -19.20
N GLN A 3 2.64 17.07 -19.28
CA GLN A 3 3.68 17.39 -18.28
C GLN A 3 3.12 17.45 -16.84
N GLN A 4 1.85 17.83 -16.69
CA GLN A 4 1.15 17.91 -15.41
C GLN A 4 1.00 16.56 -14.71
N ASN A 5 0.73 15.47 -15.44
CA ASN A 5 0.57 14.16 -14.81
C ASN A 5 1.88 13.66 -14.23
N LEU A 6 3.01 13.87 -14.93
CA LEU A 6 4.32 13.48 -14.43
C LEU A 6 4.67 14.19 -13.11
N ASP A 7 4.33 15.48 -13.00
CA ASP A 7 4.51 16.27 -11.79
C ASP A 7 3.69 15.73 -10.60
N ILE A 8 2.45 15.27 -10.83
CA ILE A 8 1.61 14.69 -9.77
C ILE A 8 2.22 13.40 -9.20
N TYR A 9 2.64 12.47 -10.06
CA TYR A 9 3.20 11.19 -9.58
C TYR A 9 4.54 11.39 -8.87
N ARG A 10 5.37 12.35 -9.30
CA ARG A 10 6.60 12.70 -8.58
C ARG A 10 6.30 13.29 -7.20
N LYS A 11 5.28 14.14 -7.09
CA LYS A 11 4.80 14.65 -5.79
C LYS A 11 4.25 13.54 -4.90
N LEU A 12 3.52 12.57 -5.47
CA LEU A 12 3.04 11.41 -4.72
C LEU A 12 4.21 10.58 -4.20
N GLN A 13 5.19 10.29 -5.06
CA GLN A 13 6.41 9.57 -4.67
C GLN A 13 7.11 10.26 -3.50
N GLN A 14 7.42 11.55 -3.61
CA GLN A 14 8.07 12.33 -2.53
C GLN A 14 7.25 12.36 -1.23
N HIS A 15 5.92 12.37 -1.35
CA HIS A 15 5.03 12.33 -0.19
C HIS A 15 5.06 10.97 0.51
N LEU A 16 5.00 9.88 -0.26
CA LEU A 16 5.15 8.51 0.25
C LEU A 16 6.55 8.31 0.86
N ASP A 17 7.58 8.90 0.26
CA ASP A 17 8.96 8.83 0.72
C ASP A 17 9.21 9.52 2.07
N SER A 18 8.34 10.47 2.44
CA SER A 18 8.38 11.12 3.75
C SER A 18 7.75 10.29 4.89
N MET A 19 7.23 9.10 4.60
CA MET A 19 6.58 8.22 5.58
C MET A 19 7.59 7.41 6.40
N PRO A 20 7.17 6.74 7.49
CA PRO A 20 8.09 5.96 8.32
C PRO A 20 8.83 4.84 7.58
N VAL A 21 8.24 4.31 6.51
CA VAL A 21 8.90 3.46 5.51
C VAL A 21 8.77 4.23 4.21
N GLY A 22 9.89 4.67 3.66
CA GLY A 22 9.94 5.52 2.48
C GLY A 22 9.51 4.82 1.18
N TYR A 23 9.61 5.57 0.10
CA TYR A 23 9.28 5.18 -1.26
C TYR A 23 10.31 5.87 -2.19
N PRO A 24 11.58 5.41 -2.15
CA PRO A 24 12.71 6.10 -2.74
C PRO A 24 12.60 6.29 -4.24
N GLU A 25 13.19 7.37 -4.75
CA GLU A 25 13.37 7.58 -6.19
C GLU A 25 14.42 6.61 -6.74
N THR A 26 14.21 6.13 -7.98
CA THR A 26 15.19 5.29 -8.69
C THR A 26 15.72 5.99 -9.94
N GLU A 27 16.91 5.61 -10.40
CA GLU A 27 17.45 6.09 -11.68
C GLU A 27 16.62 5.62 -12.88
N SER A 28 16.01 4.43 -12.79
CA SER A 28 15.19 3.85 -13.86
C SER A 28 13.80 4.49 -13.97
N GLY A 29 13.34 5.16 -12.91
CA GLY A 29 12.00 5.70 -12.78
C GLY A 29 10.92 4.63 -12.60
N VAL A 30 11.29 3.40 -12.20
CA VAL A 30 10.37 2.27 -12.01
C VAL A 30 9.30 2.58 -10.95
N GLU A 31 9.66 3.35 -9.92
CA GLU A 31 8.77 3.78 -8.85
C GLU A 31 7.62 4.64 -9.39
N ILE A 32 7.88 5.50 -10.37
CA ILE A 32 6.85 6.32 -11.01
C ILE A 32 5.97 5.50 -11.95
N LYS A 33 6.54 4.50 -12.64
CA LYS A 33 5.75 3.57 -13.48
C LYS A 33 4.78 2.79 -12.62
N LEU A 34 5.25 2.27 -11.47
CA LEU A 34 4.44 1.53 -10.52
C LEU A 34 3.29 2.39 -9.95
N LEU A 35 3.58 3.64 -9.54
CA LEU A 35 2.53 4.56 -9.08
C LEU A 35 1.50 4.89 -10.17
N LYS A 36 1.91 4.98 -11.44
CA LYS A 36 0.98 5.19 -12.57
C LYS A 36 0.12 3.98 -12.87
N LEU A 37 0.66 2.78 -12.68
CA LEU A 37 -0.08 1.54 -12.85
C LEU A 37 -1.17 1.40 -11.78
N LEU A 38 -0.87 1.80 -10.55
CA LEU A 38 -1.75 1.66 -9.39
C LEU A 38 -2.74 2.82 -9.20
N PHE A 39 -2.31 4.06 -9.38
CA PHE A 39 -3.11 5.25 -9.07
C PHE A 39 -3.54 5.97 -10.35
N SER A 40 -4.84 6.25 -10.46
CA SER A 40 -5.31 7.30 -11.36
C SER A 40 -4.79 8.68 -10.90
N PRO A 41 -4.69 9.68 -11.79
CA PRO A 41 -4.24 11.02 -11.41
C PRO A 41 -5.05 11.63 -10.27
N GLN A 42 -6.37 11.42 -10.26
CA GLN A 42 -7.26 11.90 -9.21
C GLN A 42 -6.98 11.23 -7.85
N GLN A 43 -6.71 9.92 -7.84
CA GLN A 43 -6.35 9.20 -6.62
C GLN A 43 -4.98 9.66 -6.10
N ALA A 44 -4.02 9.90 -6.99
CA ALA A 44 -2.70 10.41 -6.63
C ALA A 44 -2.79 11.79 -5.97
N GLU A 45 -3.61 12.70 -6.51
CA GLU A 45 -3.85 14.02 -5.91
C GLU A 45 -4.41 13.94 -4.49
N ILE A 46 -5.34 13.02 -4.24
CA ILE A 46 -5.90 12.79 -2.90
C ILE A 46 -4.90 12.11 -1.96
N ALA A 47 -4.16 11.12 -2.43
CA ALA A 47 -3.16 10.41 -1.63
C ALA A 47 -2.08 11.36 -1.09
N ILE A 48 -1.68 12.38 -1.85
CA ILE A 48 -0.76 13.46 -1.40
C ILE A 48 -1.32 14.23 -0.18
N LYS A 49 -2.63 14.23 0.05
CA LYS A 49 -3.29 14.95 1.15
C LYS A 49 -3.53 14.09 2.40
N LEU A 50 -3.40 12.78 2.24
CA LEU A 50 -3.46 11.80 3.32
C LEU A 50 -2.11 11.72 4.04
N GLY A 51 -2.10 11.17 5.25
CA GLY A 51 -0.87 10.89 6.00
C GLY A 51 -0.81 9.43 6.41
N PHE A 52 0.29 9.03 7.04
CA PHE A 52 0.45 7.71 7.64
C PHE A 52 -0.55 7.47 8.78
N MET A 53 -0.80 8.49 9.61
CA MET A 53 -1.78 8.40 10.69
C MET A 53 -3.19 8.61 10.16
N ALA A 54 -4.10 7.68 10.48
CA ALA A 54 -5.47 7.73 10.02
C ALA A 54 -6.21 8.98 10.51
N GLN A 55 -6.95 9.62 9.61
CA GLN A 55 -7.74 10.83 9.90
C GLN A 55 -9.21 10.61 9.54
N PRO A 56 -10.15 11.18 10.30
CA PRO A 56 -11.57 11.07 9.98
C PRO A 56 -11.89 11.89 8.73
N LEU A 57 -12.89 11.46 7.96
CA LEU A 57 -13.32 12.08 6.70
C LEU A 57 -13.42 13.61 6.76
N HIS A 58 -14.04 14.15 7.83
CA HIS A 58 -14.22 15.60 7.97
C HIS A 58 -12.90 16.38 8.09
N LYS A 59 -11.83 15.79 8.64
CA LYS A 59 -10.50 16.44 8.69
C LYS A 59 -9.83 16.41 7.33
N ILE A 60 -9.97 15.33 6.57
CA ILE A 60 -9.46 15.22 5.21
C ILE A 60 -10.18 16.22 4.32
N TYR A 61 -11.51 16.29 4.40
CA TYR A 61 -12.33 17.23 3.64
C TYR A 61 -11.90 18.69 3.83
N ARG A 62 -11.53 19.10 5.05
CA ARG A 62 -11.03 20.47 5.30
C ARG A 62 -9.78 20.82 4.49
N LYS A 63 -8.95 19.83 4.14
CA LYS A 63 -7.73 20.01 3.34
C LYS A 63 -8.02 20.16 1.84
N VAL A 64 -9.04 19.46 1.34
CA VAL A 64 -9.29 19.29 -0.11
C VAL A 64 -10.52 20.04 -0.63
N ARG A 65 -11.41 20.52 0.24
CA ARG A 65 -12.64 21.24 -0.16
C ARG A 65 -12.41 22.48 -1.04
N LYS A 66 -11.20 23.05 -1.03
CA LYS A 66 -10.84 24.20 -1.87
C LYS A 66 -10.73 23.82 -3.35
N ASP A 67 -10.61 22.53 -3.63
CA ASP A 67 -10.44 21.97 -4.97
C ASP A 67 -11.80 21.66 -5.63
N GLY A 68 -12.91 22.05 -4.99
CA GLY A 68 -14.28 21.95 -5.53
C GLY A 68 -14.98 20.61 -5.29
N ILE A 69 -14.32 19.63 -4.66
CA ILE A 69 -14.91 18.33 -4.32
C ILE A 69 -15.90 18.46 -3.15
N SER A 70 -17.05 17.80 -3.24
CA SER A 70 -18.00 17.66 -2.12
C SER A 70 -17.55 16.59 -1.11
N MET A 71 -18.18 16.58 0.06
CA MET A 71 -17.85 15.58 1.10
C MET A 71 -18.21 14.15 0.66
N GLU A 72 -19.34 13.98 -0.02
CA GLU A 72 -19.80 12.69 -0.54
C GLU A 72 -18.90 12.17 -1.66
N GLU A 73 -18.50 13.03 -2.60
CA GLU A 73 -17.56 12.67 -3.67
C GLU A 73 -16.20 12.27 -3.11
N LEU A 74 -15.71 12.97 -2.08
CA LEU A 74 -14.48 12.62 -1.39
C LEU A 74 -14.59 11.25 -0.70
N GLU A 75 -15.67 10.99 0.00
CA GLU A 75 -15.91 9.70 0.66
C GLU A 75 -15.93 8.55 -0.35
N ASN A 76 -16.68 8.72 -1.44
CA ASN A 76 -16.76 7.73 -2.52
C ASN A 76 -15.42 7.51 -3.21
N LEU A 77 -14.58 8.54 -3.33
CA LEU A 77 -13.23 8.40 -3.89
C LEU A 77 -12.29 7.66 -2.93
N LEU A 78 -12.32 8.00 -1.64
CA LEU A 78 -11.50 7.32 -0.62
C LEU A 78 -11.92 5.87 -0.44
N ASP A 79 -13.22 5.57 -0.44
CA ASP A 79 -13.70 4.18 -0.37
C ASP A 79 -13.26 3.38 -1.61
N ARG A 80 -13.32 3.98 -2.81
CA ARG A 80 -12.74 3.33 -4.01
C ARG A 80 -11.25 3.08 -3.87
N MET A 81 -10.46 4.06 -3.43
CA MET A 81 -9.01 3.87 -3.19
C MET A 81 -8.73 2.74 -2.18
N TYR A 82 -9.58 2.59 -1.17
CA TYR A 82 -9.48 1.48 -0.22
C TYR A 82 -9.77 0.13 -0.89
N PHE A 83 -10.85 0.02 -1.68
CA PHE A 83 -11.20 -1.22 -2.39
C PHE A 83 -10.21 -1.57 -3.52
N ASP A 84 -9.57 -0.56 -4.11
CA ASP A 84 -8.46 -0.73 -5.05
C ASP A 84 -7.15 -1.13 -4.35
N GLY A 85 -7.16 -1.21 -3.01
CA GLY A 85 -6.00 -1.64 -2.21
C GLY A 85 -4.90 -0.60 -2.12
N LEU A 86 -5.20 0.69 -2.28
CA LEU A 86 -4.20 1.76 -2.32
C LEU A 86 -3.96 2.45 -0.97
N ILE A 87 -4.96 2.43 -0.09
CA ILE A 87 -4.96 3.13 1.19
C ILE A 87 -5.58 2.29 2.30
N ASN A 88 -5.32 2.70 3.55
CA ASN A 88 -5.94 2.12 4.73
C ASN A 88 -7.27 2.82 5.06
N ARG A 89 -8.24 2.03 5.52
CA ARG A 89 -9.53 2.51 6.04
C ARG A 89 -9.86 1.82 7.36
N GLY A 90 -10.37 2.58 8.31
CA GLY A 90 -10.93 2.09 9.57
C GLY A 90 -12.29 2.71 9.85
N VAL A 91 -13.10 2.03 10.65
CA VAL A 91 -14.39 2.56 11.14
C VAL A 91 -14.37 2.54 12.65
N GLN A 92 -14.76 3.65 13.27
CA GLN A 92 -14.91 3.77 14.72
C GLN A 92 -16.29 4.33 15.03
N GLU A 93 -16.90 3.88 16.13
CA GLU A 93 -18.13 4.46 16.63
C GLU A 93 -17.81 5.63 17.57
N GLU A 94 -18.34 6.81 17.25
CA GLU A 94 -18.23 8.00 18.09
C GLU A 94 -19.62 8.57 18.34
N ASN A 95 -20.04 8.61 19.61
CA ASN A 95 -21.35 9.13 20.03
C ASN A 95 -22.53 8.47 19.28
N GLY A 96 -22.48 7.14 19.07
CA GLY A 96 -23.52 6.39 18.37
C GLY A 96 -23.54 6.59 16.85
N LYS A 97 -22.46 7.14 16.26
CA LYS A 97 -22.31 7.31 14.81
C LYS A 97 -21.02 6.65 14.33
N GLU A 98 -21.10 5.94 13.22
CA GLU A 98 -19.90 5.43 12.55
C GLU A 98 -19.14 6.55 11.86
N ILE A 99 -17.85 6.66 12.18
CA ILE A 99 -16.92 7.59 11.58
C ILE A 99 -15.85 6.80 10.82
N LYS A 100 -15.72 7.08 9.52
CA LYS A 100 -14.68 6.50 8.68
C LYS A 100 -13.37 7.29 8.80
N TYR A 101 -12.29 6.55 8.95
CA TYR A 101 -10.92 7.03 9.06
C TYR A 101 -10.10 6.51 7.88
N TYR A 102 -9.23 7.35 7.32
CA TYR A 102 -8.40 7.00 6.17
C TYR A 102 -6.95 7.44 6.38
N ALA A 103 -6.01 6.65 5.86
CA ALA A 103 -4.57 6.91 5.87
C ALA A 103 -3.93 6.29 4.63
N ASN A 104 -2.78 6.80 4.21
CA ASN A 104 -1.97 6.10 3.22
C ASN A 104 -1.49 4.75 3.77
N ALA A 105 -1.47 3.74 2.92
CA ALA A 105 -0.79 2.49 3.22
C ALA A 105 0.70 2.63 2.84
N PRO A 106 1.62 1.97 3.56
CA PRO A 106 2.99 1.78 3.08
C PRO A 106 3.00 0.88 1.83
N LEU A 107 4.12 0.78 1.13
CA LEU A 107 4.23 -0.15 0.01
C LEU A 107 4.12 -1.60 0.48
N ALA A 108 5.06 -2.06 1.32
CA ALA A 108 5.03 -3.40 1.92
C ALA A 108 4.38 -3.38 3.31
N ILE A 109 3.72 -4.48 3.67
CA ILE A 109 2.68 -4.54 4.70
C ILE A 109 1.62 -3.45 4.42
N GLY A 110 1.21 -3.38 3.16
CA GLY A 110 0.35 -2.31 2.68
C GLY A 110 -0.11 -2.55 1.25
N PHE A 111 -0.02 -1.52 0.41
CA PHE A 111 -0.70 -1.55 -0.88
C PHE A 111 -0.12 -2.55 -1.88
N PHE A 112 1.08 -3.11 -1.66
CA PHE A 112 1.58 -4.29 -2.40
C PHE A 112 0.74 -5.54 -2.08
N GLU A 113 0.62 -5.92 -0.80
CA GLU A 113 -0.13 -7.12 -0.39
C GLU A 113 -1.62 -6.99 -0.69
N TYR A 114 -2.15 -5.76 -0.72
CA TYR A 114 -3.56 -5.51 -1.06
C TYR A 114 -3.86 -5.79 -2.54
N GLN A 115 -2.84 -5.85 -3.41
CA GLN A 115 -3.01 -6.25 -4.81
C GLN A 115 -3.10 -7.77 -5.02
N LEU A 116 -3.12 -8.61 -3.97
CA LEU A 116 -3.11 -10.08 -4.10
C LEU A 116 -4.16 -10.62 -5.09
N ASN A 117 -5.34 -10.00 -5.16
CA ASN A 117 -6.43 -10.41 -6.06
C ASN A 117 -6.41 -9.71 -7.44
N ASN A 118 -5.38 -8.92 -7.72
CA ASN A 118 -5.26 -8.06 -8.91
C ASN A 118 -3.85 -8.11 -9.55
N LEU A 119 -3.12 -9.20 -9.31
CA LEU A 119 -1.77 -9.40 -9.84
C LEU A 119 -1.81 -9.61 -11.36
N ASN A 120 -0.89 -8.95 -12.05
CA ASN A 120 -0.63 -9.12 -13.48
C ASN A 120 0.88 -9.08 -13.75
N GLU A 121 1.30 -9.55 -14.93
CA GLU A 121 2.71 -9.66 -15.31
C GLU A 121 3.46 -8.32 -15.21
N GLU A 122 2.88 -7.24 -15.76
CA GLU A 122 3.49 -5.91 -15.71
C GLU A 122 3.69 -5.41 -14.28
N PHE A 123 2.71 -5.61 -13.39
CA PHE A 123 2.84 -5.24 -11.98
C PHE A 123 3.96 -6.00 -11.28
N ILE A 124 4.04 -7.31 -11.51
CA ILE A 124 5.06 -8.18 -10.88
C ILE A 124 6.47 -7.81 -11.37
N GLU A 125 6.65 -7.56 -12.67
CA GLU A 125 7.96 -7.15 -13.20
C GLU A 125 8.40 -5.80 -12.62
N LEU A 126 7.48 -4.82 -12.53
CA LEU A 126 7.79 -3.50 -12.00
C LEU A 126 8.09 -3.52 -10.49
N ILE A 127 7.33 -4.28 -9.71
CA ILE A 127 7.55 -4.35 -8.26
C ILE A 127 8.85 -5.09 -7.93
N ASP A 128 9.18 -6.16 -8.66
CA ASP A 128 10.43 -6.92 -8.49
C ASP A 128 11.64 -6.03 -8.77
N GLN A 129 11.63 -5.33 -9.92
CA GLN A 129 12.66 -4.35 -10.25
C GLN A 129 12.77 -3.24 -9.18
N TYR A 130 11.64 -2.72 -8.69
CA TYR A 130 11.68 -1.66 -7.67
C TYR A 130 12.19 -2.13 -6.31
N PHE A 131 11.88 -3.38 -5.94
CA PHE A 131 12.40 -4.01 -4.73
C PHE A 131 13.91 -4.15 -4.79
N ASP A 132 14.43 -4.64 -5.92
CA ASP A 132 15.86 -4.80 -6.15
C ASP A 132 16.62 -3.48 -6.23
N GLU A 133 16.05 -2.46 -6.89
CA GLU A 133 16.74 -1.19 -7.12
C GLU A 133 16.80 -0.28 -5.90
N ALA A 134 15.77 -0.28 -5.03
CA ALA A 134 15.73 0.69 -3.93
C ALA A 134 14.95 0.26 -2.70
N PHE A 135 13.77 -0.34 -2.85
CA PHE A 135 12.85 -0.47 -1.71
C PHE A 135 13.35 -1.42 -0.62
N MET A 136 14.09 -2.49 -0.97
CA MET A 136 14.63 -3.43 0.03
C MET A 136 15.66 -2.78 0.96
N GLU A 137 16.45 -1.82 0.46
CA GLU A 137 17.38 -1.06 1.30
C GLU A 137 16.61 -0.14 2.26
N GLU A 138 15.63 0.60 1.74
CA GLU A 138 14.79 1.51 2.53
C GLU A 138 14.03 0.76 3.64
N TYR A 139 13.41 -0.38 3.32
CA TYR A 139 12.65 -1.17 4.28
C TYR A 139 13.46 -1.60 5.51
N ASN A 140 14.78 -1.76 5.35
CA ASN A 140 15.70 -2.23 6.39
C ASN A 140 16.54 -1.11 7.02
N CYS A 141 16.42 0.14 6.56
CA CYS A 141 17.34 1.23 6.93
C CYS A 141 17.17 1.71 8.39
N SER A 142 15.96 1.64 8.94
CA SER A 142 15.62 2.24 10.24
C SER A 142 16.26 1.54 11.46
N GLY A 143 16.83 0.34 11.28
CA GLY A 143 17.35 -0.50 12.36
C GLY A 143 16.30 -1.03 13.34
N VAL A 144 15.05 -0.56 13.24
CA VAL A 144 13.90 -1.10 13.96
C VAL A 144 13.23 -2.14 13.04
N PRO A 145 13.25 -3.42 13.42
CA PRO A 145 12.64 -4.44 12.58
C PRO A 145 11.12 -4.24 12.57
N GLN A 146 10.53 -4.24 11.36
CA GLN A 146 9.07 -4.12 11.17
C GLN A 146 8.32 -5.27 11.87
N LEU A 147 8.95 -6.44 11.96
CA LEU A 147 8.44 -7.61 12.68
C LEU A 147 9.37 -7.95 13.84
N ARG A 148 8.80 -8.21 15.02
CA ARG A 148 9.55 -8.72 16.18
C ARG A 148 9.01 -10.06 16.63
N THR A 149 9.91 -10.98 16.94
CA THR A 149 9.55 -12.26 17.55
C THR A 149 9.18 -12.05 19.02
N ILE A 150 8.01 -12.56 19.42
CA ILE A 150 7.61 -12.66 20.83
C ILE A 150 7.55 -14.15 21.18
N PRO A 151 8.49 -14.68 21.97
CA PRO A 151 8.43 -16.07 22.40
C PRO A 151 7.25 -16.27 23.35
N ILE A 152 6.42 -17.27 23.09
CA ILE A 152 5.26 -17.63 23.93
C ILE A 152 5.52 -18.88 24.79
N GLU A 153 6.77 -19.37 24.84
CA GLU A 153 7.20 -20.56 25.59
C GLU A 153 6.38 -21.84 25.32
N GLN A 154 5.76 -21.93 24.15
CA GLN A 154 5.02 -23.10 23.72
C GLN A 154 5.86 -23.96 22.78
N ALA A 155 5.87 -25.26 23.03
CA ALA A 155 6.41 -26.24 22.09
C ALA A 155 5.34 -26.54 21.03
N ILE A 156 5.73 -26.45 19.76
CA ILE A 156 4.92 -26.97 18.66
C ILE A 156 5.17 -28.49 18.62
N GLU A 157 4.11 -29.29 18.80
CA GLU A 157 4.19 -30.74 18.61
C GLU A 157 4.63 -31.04 17.17
N PRO A 158 5.67 -31.86 16.94
CA PRO A 158 6.14 -32.21 15.60
C PRO A 158 5.15 -33.17 14.92
N GLY A 159 4.00 -32.66 14.49
CA GLY A 159 2.91 -33.44 13.89
C GLY A 159 2.76 -33.29 12.38
N GLY A 160 3.41 -32.30 11.77
CA GLY A 160 3.40 -32.09 10.32
C GLY A 160 4.63 -32.70 9.67
N GLY A 161 4.45 -33.65 8.76
CA GLY A 161 5.53 -34.09 7.88
C GLY A 161 5.98 -32.92 7.02
N VAL A 162 7.19 -32.41 7.26
CA VAL A 162 7.83 -31.45 6.35
C VAL A 162 8.13 -32.22 5.07
N THR A 163 7.35 -31.97 4.02
CA THR A 163 7.59 -32.59 2.72
C THR A 163 8.93 -32.11 2.18
N THR A 164 9.66 -32.98 1.49
CA THR A 164 10.94 -32.62 0.88
C THR A 164 10.73 -31.55 -0.19
N TYR A 165 11.66 -30.59 -0.29
CA TYR A 165 11.62 -29.51 -1.28
C TYR A 165 11.27 -29.99 -2.71
N ASP A 166 11.73 -31.18 -3.08
CA ASP A 166 11.51 -31.82 -4.38
C ASP A 166 10.03 -32.08 -4.73
N ASN A 167 9.12 -32.09 -3.75
CA ASN A 167 7.70 -32.37 -3.97
C ASN A 167 6.85 -31.10 -4.17
N PHE A 168 7.45 -29.91 -4.25
CA PHE A 168 6.69 -28.66 -4.32
C PHE A 168 5.73 -28.60 -5.52
N ARG A 169 6.13 -29.11 -6.69
CA ARG A 169 5.24 -29.22 -7.86
C ARG A 169 4.04 -30.12 -7.57
N GLN A 170 4.27 -31.25 -6.93
CA GLN A 170 3.21 -32.20 -6.59
C GLN A 170 2.23 -31.61 -5.57
N VAL A 171 2.73 -30.82 -4.61
CA VAL A 171 1.87 -30.06 -3.69
C VAL A 171 0.99 -29.06 -4.44
N ILE A 172 1.51 -28.34 -5.42
CA ILE A 172 0.70 -27.41 -6.24
C ILE A 172 -0.36 -28.17 -7.04
N GLU A 173 -0.01 -29.29 -7.65
CA GLU A 173 -0.94 -30.14 -8.41
C GLU A 173 -2.08 -30.66 -7.52
N ASP A 174 -1.76 -31.13 -6.32
CA ASP A 174 -2.74 -31.67 -5.36
C ASP A 174 -3.69 -30.58 -4.78
N PHE A 175 -3.25 -29.33 -4.70
CA PHE A 175 -4.04 -28.20 -4.19
C PHE A 175 -4.94 -27.53 -5.24
N SER A 176 -4.80 -27.89 -6.51
CA SER A 176 -5.58 -27.30 -7.61
C SER A 176 -6.99 -27.92 -7.65
N VAL A 177 -7.97 -27.26 -7.00
CA VAL A 177 -9.42 -27.57 -7.06
C VAL A 177 -10.09 -26.80 -8.18
#